data_AF-A0A497NDZ1-F1
#
_entry.id   AF-A0A497NDZ1-F1
#
_cell.length_a   1.000
_cell.length_b   1.000
_cell.length_c   1.000
_cell.angle_alpha   90.00
_cell.angle_beta   90.00
_cell.angle_gamma   90.00
#
_symmetry.space_group_name_H-M   'P 1'
#
loop_
_entity.id
_entity.type
_entity.pdbx_description
1 polymer ?
#
loop_
_entity_poly.entity_id
_entity_poly.type
_entity_poly.pdbx_seq_one_letter_code
_entity_poly.pdbx_strand_id
1 'polypeptide(L)' 'IFAQDVPSLIPAVLEEAMRAGLPVAEVSYRLPTLDDVFLSLTGRGLRDAEAGARERMRAHMMARARMGRRRR' A
#
# COMPACT_ATOMS: atom_id res chain seq x y z
N ILE A 1 5.16 -10.88 -3.98
CA ILE A 1 4.01 -11.50 -3.25
C ILE A 1 4.18 -11.12 -1.78
N PHE A 2 3.12 -10.70 -1.09
CA PHE A 2 3.17 -10.47 0.37
C PHE A 2 2.75 -11.73 1.11
N ALA A 3 3.45 -12.05 2.20
CA ALA A 3 3.09 -13.14 3.10
C ALA A 3 3.14 -12.64 4.54
N GLN A 4 2.26 -13.19 5.39
CA GLN A 4 2.14 -12.76 6.78
C GLN A 4 3.35 -13.20 7.63
N ASP A 5 3.91 -14.37 7.34
CA ASP A 5 5.06 -14.94 8.06
C ASP A 5 6.12 -15.43 7.07
N VAL A 6 6.85 -14.48 6.50
CA VAL A 6 7.93 -14.78 5.55
C VAL A 6 9.04 -15.64 6.18
N PRO A 7 9.50 -15.40 7.43
CA PRO A 7 10.51 -16.25 8.08
C PRO A 7 10.15 -17.73 8.11
N SER A 8 8.90 -18.08 8.42
CA SER A 8 8.47 -19.49 8.44
C SER A 8 8.17 -20.04 7.03
N LEU A 9 7.78 -19.17 6.09
CA LEU A 9 7.43 -19.57 4.72
C LEU A 9 8.66 -19.91 3.87
N ILE A 10 9.77 -19.20 4.05
CA ILE A 10 10.99 -19.43 3.25
C ILE A 10 11.47 -20.89 3.35
N PRO A 11 11.66 -21.48 4.55
CA PRO A 11 12.02 -22.89 4.67
C PRO A 11 11.08 -23.83 3.93
N ALA A 12 9.76 -23.65 4.09
CA ALA A 12 8.76 -24.52 3.46
C ALA A 12 8.82 -24.47 1.92
N VAL A 13 9.01 -23.28 1.33
CA VAL A 13 9.14 -23.12 -0.12
C VAL A 13 10.44 -23.74 -0.64
N LEU A 14 11.54 -23.59 0.11
CA LEU A 14 12.82 -24.19 -0.26
C LEU A 14 12.78 -25.72 -0.23
N GLU A 15 12.11 -26.31 0.77
CA GLU A 15 11.93 -27.76 0.84
C GLU A 15 11.17 -28.31 -0.37
N GLU A 16 10.11 -27.64 -0.80
CA GLU A 16 9.35 -28.05 -1.99
C GLU A 16 10.16 -27.88 -3.29
N ALA A 17 10.93 -26.79 -3.43
CA ALA A 17 11.83 -26.62 -4.56
C ALA A 17 12.89 -27.74 -4.64
N MET A 18 13.46 -28.13 -3.49
CA MET A 18 14.40 -29.25 -3.41
C MET A 18 13.76 -30.59 -3.79
N ARG A 19 12.53 -30.86 -3.32
CA ARG A 19 11.78 -32.08 -3.70
C ARG A 19 11.49 -32.15 -5.19
N ALA A 20 11.25 -31.00 -5.81
CA ALA A 20 11.03 -30.88 -7.26
C ALA A 20 12.34 -30.92 -8.08
N GLY A 21 13.51 -31.00 -7.44
CA GLY A 21 14.82 -30.97 -8.13
C GLY A 21 15.12 -29.61 -8.76
N LEU A 22 14.48 -28.53 -8.28
CA LEU A 22 14.66 -27.18 -8.80
C LEU A 22 15.83 -26.50 -8.09
N PRO A 23 16.87 -26.05 -8.80
CA PRO A 23 17.96 -25.29 -8.20
C PRO A 23 17.48 -23.90 -7.78
N VAL A 24 17.78 -23.51 -6.54
CA VAL A 24 17.52 -22.15 -6.03
C VAL A 24 18.81 -21.35 -6.08
N ALA A 25 18.84 -20.31 -6.92
CA ALA A 25 20.02 -19.46 -7.08
C ALA A 25 20.13 -18.38 -6.00
N GLU A 26 19.00 -17.80 -5.60
CA GLU A 26 18.94 -16.69 -4.63
C GLU A 26 17.58 -16.68 -3.92
N VAL A 27 17.58 -16.28 -2.64
CA VAL A 27 16.39 -15.92 -1.88
C VAL A 27 16.60 -14.54 -1.29
N SER A 28 15.67 -13.63 -1.55
CA SER A 28 15.63 -12.32 -0.90
C SER A 28 14.24 -12.01 -0.39
N TYR A 29 14.18 -11.37 0.77
CA TYR A 29 12.96 -10.80 1.30
C TYR A 29 13.27 -9.48 1.98
N ARG A 30 12.24 -8.66 2.14
CA ARG A 30 12.32 -7.40 2.86
C ARG A 30 11.08 -7.24 3.70
N LEU A 31 11.23 -6.54 4.82
CA LEU A 31 10.08 -6.10 5.60
C LEU A 31 9.25 -5.12 4.75
N PRO A 32 7.91 -5.25 4.76
CA PRO A 32 7.07 -4.30 4.07
C PRO A 32 7.20 -2.92 4.74
N THR A 33 7.19 -1.88 3.91
CA THR A 33 7.11 -0.50 4.43
C THR A 33 5.67 -0.16 4.80
N LEU A 34 5.48 0.95 5.50
CA LEU A 34 4.14 1.47 5.78
C LEU A 34 3.35 1.72 4.49
N ASP A 35 3.98 2.24 3.45
CA ASP A 35 3.31 2.51 2.17
C ASP A 35 2.91 1.21 1.46
N ASP A 36 3.74 0.17 1.52
CA ASP A 36 3.41 -1.16 0.99
C ASP A 36 2.16 -1.75 1.68
N VAL A 37 2.11 -1.65 3.02
CA VAL A 37 0.96 -2.10 3.81
C VAL A 37 -0.28 -1.25 3.52
N PHE A 38 -0.14 0.06 3.46
CA PHE A 38 -1.24 0.98 3.19
C PHE A 38 -1.84 0.74 1.80
N LEU A 39 -0.99 0.57 0.78
CA LEU A 39 -1.39 0.25 -0.57
C LEU A 39 -2.13 -1.10 -0.62
N SER A 40 -1.57 -2.13 0.01
CA SER A 40 -2.18 -3.47 0.09
C SER A 40 -3.57 -3.44 0.73
N LEU A 41 -3.76 -2.65 1.79
CA LEU A 41 -5.04 -2.57 2.51
C LEU A 41 -6.07 -1.64 1.85
N THR A 42 -5.63 -0.59 1.16
CA THR A 42 -6.53 0.48 0.69
C THR A 42 -6.65 0.60 -0.82
N GLY A 43 -5.77 -0.05 -1.58
CA GLY A 43 -5.70 0.04 -3.04
C GLY A 43 -5.16 1.38 -3.57
N ARG A 44 -4.66 2.26 -2.69
CA ARG A 44 -4.10 3.57 -3.07
C ARG A 44 -2.85 3.89 -2.26
N GLY A 45 -1.91 4.65 -2.83
CA GLY A 45 -0.70 5.07 -2.13
C GLY A 45 -1.00 6.05 -0.99
N LEU A 46 -0.13 6.08 0.04
CA LEU A 46 -0.33 6.93 1.20
C LEU A 46 -0.35 8.42 0.82
N ARG A 47 0.58 8.84 -0.06
CA ARG A 47 0.68 10.22 -0.53
C ARG A 47 -0.52 10.65 -1.37
N ASP A 48 -1.03 9.77 -2.22
CA ASP A 48 -2.22 10.03 -3.02
C ASP A 48 -3.46 10.17 -2.14
N ALA A 49 -3.55 9.35 -1.09
CA ALA A 49 -4.62 9.43 -0.11
C ALA A 49 -4.61 10.76 0.66
N GLU A 50 -3.44 11.26 1.06
CA GLU A 50 -3.28 12.56 1.71
C GLU A 50 -3.62 13.73 0.79
N ALA A 51 -3.14 13.69 -0.47
CA ALA A 51 -3.43 14.71 -1.46
C ALA A 51 -4.94 14.84 -1.70
N GLY A 52 -5.64 13.71 -1.90
CA GLY A 52 -7.09 13.72 -2.10
C GLY A 52 -7.87 14.29 -0.91
N ALA A 53 -7.43 14.05 0.33
CA ALA A 53 -8.07 14.64 1.51
C ALA A 53 -7.92 16.17 1.54
N ARG A 54 -6.71 16.68 1.26
CA ARG A 54 -6.44 18.12 1.20
C ARG A 54 -7.21 18.80 0.08
N GLU A 55 -7.30 18.19 -1.09
CA GLU A 55 -8.05 18.72 -2.22
C GLU A 55 -9.56 18.82 -1.91
N ARG A 56 -10.14 17.76 -1.32
CA ARG A 56 -11.56 17.78 -0.89
C ARG A 56 -11.84 18.90 0.12
N MET A 57 -10.95 19.11 1.10
CA MET A 57 -11.09 20.22 2.06
C MET A 57 -11.05 21.59 1.37
N ARG A 58 -10.10 21.80 0.43
CA ARG A 58 -10.02 23.04 -0.36
C ARG A 58 -11.29 23.27 -1.19
N ALA A 59 -11.79 22.24 -1.87
CA ALA A 59 -13.03 22.30 -2.64
C ALA A 59 -14.23 22.70 -1.76
N HIS A 60 -14.35 22.12 -0.57
CA HIS A 60 -15.42 22.45 0.38
C HIS A 60 -15.36 23.91 0.86
N MET A 61 -14.17 24.41 1.22
CA MET A 61 -14.00 25.82 1.63
C MET A 61 -14.37 26.79 0.50
N MET A 62 -13.94 26.51 -0.73
CA MET A 62 -14.27 27.34 -1.89
C MET A 62 -15.78 27.36 -2.19
N ALA A 63 -16.46 26.21 -2.06
CA ALA A 63 -17.91 26.12 -2.22
C ALA A 63 -18.66 26.98 -1.19
N ARG A 64 -18.23 26.97 0.08
CA ARG A 64 -18.79 27.82 1.14
C ARG A 64 -18.58 29.31 0.87
N ALA A 65 -17.38 29.71 0.45
CA ALA A 65 -17.06 31.10 0.14
C ALA A 65 -17.91 31.65 -1.02
N ARG A 66 -18.19 30.82 -2.03
CA ARG A 66 -19.07 31.17 -3.17
C ARG A 66 -20.52 31.35 -2.74
N MET A 67 -21.04 30.51 -1.84
CA MET A 67 -22.40 30.63 -1.32
C MET A 67 -22.61 31.89 -0.46
N GLY A 68 -21.61 32.29 0.34
CA GLY A 68 -21.66 33.53 1.13
C GLY A 68 -21.68 34.80 0.28
N ARG A 69 -21.07 34.79 -0.90
CA ARG A 69 -21.07 35.90 -1.86
C ARG A 69 -22.38 36.09 -2.63
N ARG A 70 -23.24 35.05 -2.72
CA ARG A 70 -24.55 35.11 -3.41
C ARG A 70 -25.70 35.63 -2.54
N ARG A 71 -25.46 35.85 -1.25
CA ARG A 71 -26.45 36.34 -0.27
C ARG A 71 -26.22 37.80 0.15
N ARG A 72 -25.29 38.50 -0.51
CA ARG A 72 -25.04 39.94 -0.36
C ARG A 72 -25.42 40.66 -1.65
#